data_AF-A0A349SFZ9-F1
#
_entry.id   AF-A0A349SFZ9-F1
#
_cell.length_a   1.000
_cell.length_b   1.000
_cell.length_c   1.000
_cell.angle_alpha   90.00
_cell.angle_beta   90.00
_cell.angle_gamma   90.00
#
_symmetry.space_group_name_H-M   'P 1'
#
loop_
_entity.id
_entity.type
_entity.pdbx_description
1 polymer ?
#
loop_
_entity_poly.entity_id
_entity_poly.type
_entity_poly.pdbx_seq_one_letter_code
_entity_poly.pdbx_strand_id
1 'polypeptide(L)' 'DRSYRFLRYWTRVDLQAALWRGHPSRLHIGSHGRCVEIGHDLTEEDRIELARRLDRLLATT' A
#
# COMPACT_ATOMS: atom_id res chain seq x y z
N ASP A 1 16.21 6.13 8.17
CA ASP A 1 14.95 5.42 8.44
C ASP A 1 13.80 6.42 8.32
N ARG A 2 12.84 6.20 7.41
CA ARG A 2 11.64 7.06 7.30
C ARG A 2 10.46 6.30 7.91
N SER A 3 9.86 6.86 8.95
CA SER A 3 8.66 6.29 9.59
C SER A 3 7.45 7.18 9.40
N TYR A 4 6.31 6.57 9.08
CA TYR A 4 5.02 7.25 8.94
C TYR A 4 4.03 6.65 9.93
N ARG A 5 3.25 7.51 10.62
CA ARG A 5 2.22 7.09 11.57
C ARG A 5 0.85 7.47 11.04
N PHE A 6 -0.03 6.48 10.94
CA PHE A 6 -1.42 6.64 10.52
C PHE A 6 -2.35 5.98 11.55
N LEU A 7 -3.56 6.53 11.72
CA LEU A 7 -4.59 5.94 12.57
C LEU A 7 -5.24 4.77 11.84
N ARG A 8 -5.10 3.54 12.35
CA ARG A 8 -5.58 2.29 11.71
C ARG A 8 -7.00 2.40 11.15
N TYR A 9 -7.93 2.97 11.91
CA TYR A 9 -9.33 3.10 11.53
C TYR A 9 -9.56 3.92 10.25
N TRP A 10 -8.68 4.87 9.95
CA TRP A 10 -8.74 5.71 8.74
C TRP A 10 -7.63 5.41 7.75
N THR A 11 -6.75 4.46 8.05
CA THR A 11 -5.70 4.04 7.12
C THR A 11 -6.33 3.16 6.06
N ARG A 12 -6.06 3.46 4.80
CA ARG A 12 -6.39 2.62 3.66
C ARG A 12 -5.14 2.22 2.89
N VAL A 13 -5.21 1.05 2.31
CA VAL A 13 -4.20 0.49 1.40
C VAL A 13 -4.79 0.56 0.00
N ASP A 14 -4.04 1.14 -0.92
CA ASP A 14 -4.46 1.33 -2.30
C ASP A 14 -3.40 0.72 -3.22
N LEU A 15 -3.76 -0.38 -3.89
CA LEU A 15 -2.91 -1.02 -4.88
C LEU A 15 -3.34 -0.53 -6.27
N GLN A 16 -2.60 0.43 -6.80
CA GLN A 16 -2.85 1.00 -8.12
C GLN A 16 -2.21 0.14 -9.19
N ALA A 17 -3.04 -0.47 -10.03
CA ALA A 17 -2.57 -1.13 -11.23
C ALA A 17 -1.84 -0.10 -12.12
N ALA A 18 -0.78 -0.54 -12.78
CA ALA A 18 -0.07 0.32 -13.70
C ALA A 18 -0.95 0.69 -14.90
N LEU A 19 -0.84 1.94 -15.35
CA LEU A 19 -1.63 2.44 -16.49
C LEU A 19 -1.26 1.74 -17.82
N TRP A 20 -0.09 1.11 -17.88
CA TRP A 20 0.49 0.49 -19.07
C TRP A 20 0.76 -1.01 -18.82
N ARG A 21 0.44 -1.86 -19.81
CA ARG A 21 0.74 -3.30 -19.74
C ARG A 21 2.26 -3.51 -19.62
N GLY A 22 2.68 -4.26 -18.60
CA GLY A 22 4.09 -4.58 -18.32
C GLY A 22 4.77 -3.65 -17.31
N HIS A 23 4.10 -2.61 -16.82
CA HIS A 23 4.61 -1.80 -15.73
C HIS A 23 4.18 -2.38 -14.36
N PRO A 24 5.03 -2.25 -13.33
CA PRO A 24 4.71 -2.67 -11.97
C PRO A 24 3.58 -1.81 -11.38
N SER A 25 2.70 -2.43 -10.59
CA SER A 25 1.70 -1.70 -9.80
C SER A 25 2.36 -0.79 -8.76
N ARG A 26 1.61 0.13 -8.17
CA ARG A 26 2.09 0.97 -7.07
C ARG A 26 1.24 0.75 -5.84
N LEU A 27 1.90 0.53 -4.71
CA LEU A 27 1.23 0.33 -3.45
C LEU A 27 1.33 1.60 -2.63
N HIS A 28 0.19 2.16 -2.28
CA HIS A 28 0.09 3.32 -1.42
C HIS A 28 -0.58 2.94 -0.11
N ILE A 29 -0.10 3.56 0.97
CA ILE A 29 -0.76 3.52 2.28
C ILE A 29 -1.00 4.95 2.76
N GLY A 30 -2.18 5.23 3.27
CA GLY A 30 -2.52 6.61 3.61
C GLY A 30 -3.83 6.81 4.35
N SER A 31 -4.03 8.02 4.84
CA SER A 31 -5.23 8.47 5.52
C SER A 31 -5.43 9.99 5.33
N HIS A 32 -6.68 10.44 5.19
CA HIS A 32 -7.10 11.86 5.17
C HIS A 32 -6.15 12.80 4.41
N GLY A 33 -5.82 12.47 3.16
CA GLY A 33 -5.01 13.32 2.27
C GLY A 33 -3.50 13.15 2.40
N ARG A 34 -3.02 12.24 3.25
CA ARG A 34 -1.62 11.79 3.27
C ARG A 34 -1.53 10.36 2.75
N CYS A 35 -0.85 10.17 1.62
CA CYS A 35 -0.51 8.87 1.06
C CYS A 35 1.01 8.77 0.88
N VAL A 36 1.54 7.57 1.10
CA VAL A 36 2.95 7.26 0.86
C VAL A 36 3.04 6.01 0.02
N GLU A 37 3.88 6.06 -1.02
CA GLU A 37 4.23 4.87 -1.80
C GLU A 37 5.15 3.97 -0.96
N ILE A 38 4.85 2.69 -0.94
CA ILE A 38 5.63 1.65 -0.28
C ILE A 38 5.85 0.48 -1.24
N GLY A 39 6.93 -0.27 -1.04
CA GLY A 39 7.21 -1.44 -1.88
C GLY A 39 7.63 -1.07 -3.31
N HIS A 40 8.34 0.05 -3.48
CA HIS A 40 8.93 0.45 -4.77
C HIS A 40 9.91 -0.62 -5.27
N ASP A 41 10.80 -1.08 -4.39
CA ASP A 41 11.83 -2.10 -4.69
C ASP A 41 11.30 -3.54 -4.63
N LEU A 42 9.99 -3.74 -4.42
CA LEU A 42 9.38 -5.06 -4.37
C LEU A 42 8.99 -5.55 -5.76
N THR A 43 9.01 -6.87 -5.91
CA THR A 43 8.39 -7.53 -7.07
C THR A 43 6.88 -7.29 -7.08
N GLU A 44 6.25 -7.52 -8.22
CA GLU A 44 4.78 -7.38 -8.33
C GLU A 44 4.05 -8.32 -7.37
N GLU A 45 4.52 -9.56 -7.24
CA GLU A 45 3.94 -10.56 -6.35
C GLU A 45 4.06 -10.16 -4.88
N ASP A 46 5.27 -9.75 -4.46
CA ASP A 46 5.53 -9.28 -3.09
C ASP A 46 4.68 -8.04 -2.75
N ARG A 47 4.50 -7.14 -3.72
CA ARG A 47 3.69 -5.93 -3.55
C ARG A 47 2.21 -6.27 -3.36
N ILE A 48 1.68 -7.22 -4.14
CA ILE A 48 0.30 -7.71 -4.01
C ILE A 48 0.12 -8.40 -2.65
N GLU A 49 1.07 -9.23 -2.23
CA GLU A 49 1.01 -9.92 -0.95
C GLU A 49 1.07 -8.92 0.22
N LEU A 50 1.98 -7.95 0.16
CA LEU A 50 2.09 -6.89 1.15
C LEU A 50 0.78 -6.09 1.26
N ALA A 51 0.17 -5.73 0.14
CA ALA A 51 -1.11 -5.03 0.11
C ALA A 51 -2.20 -5.83 0.85
N ARG A 52 -2.36 -7.11 0.51
CA ARG A 52 -3.35 -8.02 1.14
C ARG A 52 -3.09 -8.23 2.63
N ARG A 53 -1.82 -8.24 3.05
CA ARG A 53 -1.44 -8.42 4.45
C ARG A 53 -1.74 -7.16 5.25
N LEU A 54 -1.42 -5.98 4.71
CA LEU A 54 -1.75 -4.70 5.32
C LEU A 54 -3.26 -4.50 5.42
N ASP A 55 -4.01 -4.83 4.37
CA ASP A 55 -5.47 -4.74 4.36
C ASP A 55 -6.09 -5.60 5.48
N ARG A 56 -5.68 -6.87 5.61
CA ARG A 56 -6.10 -7.75 6.72
C ARG A 56 -5.76 -7.21 8.10
N LEU A 57 -4.55 -6.66 8.26
CA LEU A 57 -4.14 -6.06 9.53
C LEU A 57 -4.99 -4.82 9.87
N LEU A 58 -5.40 -4.03 8.87
CA LEU A 58 -6.25 -2.86 9.09
C LEU A 58 -7.72 -3.25 9.35
N ALA A 59 -8.22 -4.31 8.71
CA ALA A 59 -9.60 -4.79 8.84
C ALA A 59 -9.92 -5.48 10.18
N THR A 60 -8.93 -5.94 10.94
CA THR A 60 -9.15 -6.69 12.21
C THR A 60 -9.39 -5.76 13.41
N THR A 61 -10.22 -4.71 13.25
CA THR A 61 -10.59 -3.79 14.35
C THR A 61 -12.09 -3.83 14.59
#